data_AF-A0A430S379-F1
#
_entry.id   AF-A0A430S379-F1
#
_cell.length_a   1.000
_cell.length_b   1.000
_cell.length_c   1.000
_cell.angle_alpha   90.00
_cell.angle_beta   90.00
_cell.angle_gamma   90.00
#
_symmetry.space_group_name_H-M   'P 1'
#
loop_
_entity.id
_entity.type
_entity.pdbx_description
1 polymer ?
#
loop_
_entity_poly.entity_id
_entity_poly.type
_entity_poly.pdbx_seq_one_letter_code
_entity_poly.pdbx_strand_id
1 'polypeptide(L)'
;MTGLEVLAVALGMRHGVDPDHLAAVDGLSRVRPSPFNGVLFAIGHGGLVTLLAFPAASLLKGLDLEAFHLPAFLLLLVAALNLYRLLKPAPAFSPRGLPLLNPLLLGVLFGLGFETASQLSALALSAELSPLRLGVLFTLGMLLVDGVDGLLASRLQNLARDSERARQASRFLGWAVVAVAFLLAAAELSALDLDAFALPLGLGLFGLLVSLRLYALRPA
;
A
#
# COMPACT_ATOMS: atom_id res chain seq x y z
N MET A 1 -4.04 -5.64 26.29
CA MET A 1 -3.25 -4.77 25.39
C MET A 1 -2.97 -3.47 26.13
N THR A 2 -1.74 -2.99 26.16
CA THR A 2 -1.38 -1.66 26.68
C THR A 2 -1.77 -0.57 25.68
N GLY A 3 -1.79 0.71 26.10
CA GLY A 3 -2.09 1.82 25.21
C GLY A 3 -1.13 1.92 24.00
N LEU A 4 0.13 1.54 24.18
CA LEU A 4 1.14 1.54 23.12
C LEU A 4 0.96 0.39 22.12
N GLU A 5 0.43 -0.76 22.58
CA GLU A 5 0.06 -1.85 21.67
C GLU A 5 -1.13 -1.47 20.77
N VAL A 6 -2.11 -0.75 21.33
CA VAL A 6 -3.23 -0.20 20.55
C VAL A 6 -2.70 0.83 19.54
N LEU A 7 -1.74 1.66 19.94
CA LEU A 7 -1.11 2.62 19.04
C LEU A 7 -0.37 1.93 17.89
N ALA A 8 0.34 0.83 18.12
CA ALA A 8 1.01 0.08 17.06
C ALA A 8 0.01 -0.47 16.02
N VAL A 9 -1.12 -1.02 16.48
CA VAL A 9 -2.21 -1.45 15.59
C VAL A 9 -2.77 -0.25 14.80
N ALA A 10 -3.05 0.86 15.48
CA ALA A 10 -3.57 2.06 14.84
C ALA A 10 -2.60 2.65 13.82
N LEU A 11 -1.29 2.63 14.10
CA LEU A 11 -0.24 3.05 13.17
C LEU A 11 -0.20 2.14 11.95
N GLY A 12 -0.37 0.83 12.13
CA GLY A 12 -0.48 -0.12 11.03
C GLY A 12 -1.71 0.13 10.15
N MET A 13 -2.87 0.37 10.77
CA MET A 13 -4.10 0.72 10.04
C MET A 13 -3.94 2.06 9.29
N ARG A 14 -3.29 3.04 9.91
CA ARG A 14 -2.98 4.33 9.28
C ARG A 14 -2.08 4.11 8.06
N HIS A 15 -1.01 3.35 8.19
CA HIS A 15 -0.09 3.14 7.08
C HIS A 15 -0.74 2.39 5.92
N GLY A 16 -1.64 1.44 6.21
CA GLY A 16 -2.40 0.74 5.18
C GLY A 16 -3.37 1.61 4.36
N VAL A 17 -3.70 2.83 4.81
CA VAL A 17 -4.48 3.78 3.99
C VAL A 17 -3.61 4.68 3.11
N ASP A 18 -2.28 4.54 3.18
CA ASP A 18 -1.39 5.40 2.42
C ASP A 18 -1.54 5.16 0.91
N PRO A 19 -1.43 6.20 0.06
CA PRO A 19 -1.78 6.06 -1.35
C PRO A 19 -0.91 5.10 -2.16
N ASP A 20 0.29 4.80 -1.68
CA ASP A 20 1.21 3.81 -2.23
C ASP A 20 0.71 2.37 -2.06
N HIS A 21 0.19 2.02 -0.88
CA HIS A 21 -0.51 0.75 -0.64
C HIS A 21 -1.71 0.61 -1.57
N LEU A 22 -2.54 1.65 -1.65
CA LEU A 22 -3.72 1.67 -2.52
C LEU A 22 -3.34 1.55 -4.01
N ALA A 23 -2.26 2.20 -4.45
CA ALA A 23 -1.73 2.09 -5.80
C ALA A 23 -1.21 0.68 -6.13
N ALA A 24 -0.47 0.06 -5.20
CA ALA A 24 0.05 -1.28 -5.35
C ALA A 24 -1.09 -2.31 -5.44
N VAL A 25 -2.03 -2.28 -4.48
CA VAL A 25 -3.10 -3.27 -4.37
C VAL A 25 -4.12 -3.13 -5.51
N ASP A 26 -4.49 -1.91 -5.92
CA ASP A 26 -5.36 -1.69 -7.09
C ASP A 26 -4.69 -2.19 -8.37
N GLY A 27 -3.41 -1.86 -8.57
CA GLY A 27 -2.62 -2.29 -9.71
C GLY A 27 -2.49 -3.80 -9.84
N LEU A 28 -2.19 -4.48 -8.73
CA LEU A 28 -2.16 -5.93 -8.64
C LEU A 28 -3.51 -6.56 -8.95
N SER A 29 -4.59 -5.99 -8.43
CA SER A 29 -5.95 -6.52 -8.58
C SER A 29 -6.47 -6.42 -10.02
N ARG A 30 -6.00 -5.44 -10.81
CA ARG A 30 -6.30 -5.35 -12.25
C ARG A 30 -5.67 -6.47 -13.07
N VAL A 31 -4.50 -6.97 -12.65
CA VAL A 31 -3.80 -8.09 -13.31
C VAL A 31 -4.31 -9.42 -12.82
N ARG A 32 -4.43 -9.55 -11.49
CA ARG A 32 -4.83 -10.76 -10.80
C ARG A 32 -5.92 -10.41 -9.80
N PRO A 33 -7.21 -10.48 -10.19
CA PRO A 33 -8.34 -10.22 -9.29
C PRO A 33 -8.41 -11.27 -8.17
N SER A 34 -7.65 -11.06 -7.09
CA SER A 34 -7.54 -11.98 -5.96
C SER A 34 -7.70 -11.22 -4.64
N PRO A 35 -8.53 -11.72 -3.71
CA PRO A 35 -8.75 -11.04 -2.43
C PRO A 35 -7.48 -11.02 -1.56
N PHE A 36 -6.52 -11.90 -1.83
CA PHE A 36 -5.29 -12.02 -1.05
C PHE A 36 -4.20 -11.03 -1.45
N ASN A 37 -4.40 -10.19 -2.48
CA ASN A 37 -3.35 -9.27 -2.92
C ASN A 37 -2.92 -8.31 -1.80
N GLY A 38 -3.87 -7.68 -1.12
CA GLY A 38 -3.55 -6.78 0.00
C GLY A 38 -3.02 -7.50 1.23
N VAL A 39 -3.55 -8.68 1.57
CA VAL A 39 -3.02 -9.51 2.67
C VAL A 39 -1.55 -9.86 2.46
N LEU A 40 -1.20 -10.34 1.26
CA LEU A 40 0.18 -10.71 0.94
C LEU A 40 1.09 -9.48 0.88
N PHE A 41 0.60 -8.35 0.37
CA PHE A 41 1.32 -7.08 0.39
C PHE A 41 1.64 -6.64 1.82
N ALA A 42 0.64 -6.60 2.70
CA ALA A 42 0.79 -6.24 4.11
C ALA A 42 1.76 -7.17 4.86
N ILE A 43 1.73 -8.48 4.61
CA ILE A 43 2.70 -9.42 5.21
C ILE A 43 4.12 -9.11 4.76
N GLY A 44 4.33 -8.84 3.47
CA GLY A 44 5.64 -8.54 2.92
C GLY A 44 6.19 -7.23 3.45
N HIS A 45 5.37 -6.18 3.40
CA HIS A 45 5.69 -4.85 3.88
C HIS A 45 5.94 -4.86 5.40
N GLY A 46 4.93 -5.27 6.19
CA GLY A 46 5.00 -5.28 7.65
C GLY A 46 6.08 -6.21 8.19
N GLY A 47 6.34 -7.33 7.50
CA GLY A 47 7.45 -8.23 7.78
C GLY A 47 8.80 -7.53 7.63
N LEU A 48 9.04 -6.85 6.51
CA LEU A 48 10.29 -6.11 6.30
C LEU A 48 10.42 -4.95 7.29
N VAL A 49 9.38 -4.14 7.50
CA VAL A 49 9.38 -3.04 8.47
C VAL A 49 9.70 -3.57 9.89
N THR A 50 9.13 -4.71 10.29
CA THR A 50 9.44 -5.34 11.57
C THR A 50 10.90 -5.75 11.67
N LEU A 51 11.45 -6.35 10.60
CA LEU A 51 12.86 -6.74 10.54
C LEU A 51 13.79 -5.53 10.62
N LEU A 52 13.46 -4.44 9.93
CA LEU A 52 14.22 -3.18 9.93
C LEU A 52 14.05 -2.41 11.25
N ALA A 53 12.98 -2.60 12.00
CA ALA A 53 12.80 -1.97 13.31
C ALA A 53 13.70 -2.58 14.41
N PHE A 54 14.27 -3.77 14.18
CA PHE A 54 15.21 -4.37 15.13
C PHE A 54 16.49 -3.51 15.25
N PRO A 55 17.09 -3.42 16.46
CA PRO A 55 18.32 -2.65 16.67
C PRO A 55 19.47 -3.06 15.75
N ALA A 56 19.49 -4.31 15.23
CA ALA A 56 20.47 -4.75 14.24
C ALA A 56 20.43 -3.95 12.92
N ALA A 57 19.33 -3.25 12.60
CA ALA A 57 19.29 -2.29 11.48
C ALA A 57 20.22 -1.08 11.68
N SER A 58 20.72 -0.84 12.91
CA SER A 58 21.81 0.10 13.12
C SER A 58 23.12 -0.29 12.40
N LEU A 59 23.26 -1.54 11.93
CA LEU A 59 24.33 -1.98 11.03
C LEU A 59 24.15 -1.48 9.59
N LEU A 60 22.91 -1.14 9.18
CA LEU A 60 22.60 -0.57 7.87
C LEU A 60 22.78 0.96 7.84
N LYS A 61 23.07 1.62 8.98
CA LYS A 61 23.35 3.08 9.05
C LYS A 61 24.51 3.54 8.16
N GLY A 62 25.36 2.62 7.68
CA GLY A 62 26.41 2.93 6.71
C GLY A 62 25.94 2.97 5.25
N LEU A 63 24.73 2.51 4.96
CA LEU A 63 24.08 2.58 3.66
C LEU A 63 23.02 3.67 3.74
N ASP A 64 23.32 4.85 3.20
CA ASP A 64 22.35 5.94 3.04
C ASP A 64 21.34 5.57 1.95
N LEU A 65 20.46 4.62 2.27
CA LEU A 65 19.42 4.13 1.36
C LEU A 65 18.30 5.16 1.15
N GLU A 66 18.16 6.12 2.08
CA GLU A 66 17.27 7.27 1.96
C GLU A 66 17.72 8.19 0.81
N ALA A 67 19.04 8.39 0.61
CA ALA A 67 19.56 9.17 -0.52
C ALA A 67 19.15 8.63 -1.91
N PHE A 68 18.73 7.37 -2.01
CA PHE A 68 18.34 6.77 -3.28
C PHE A 68 16.87 7.01 -3.65
N HIS A 69 16.05 7.61 -2.77
CA HIS A 69 14.62 7.86 -3.01
C HIS A 69 13.87 6.63 -3.56
N LEU A 70 14.27 5.43 -3.10
CA LEU A 70 13.75 4.16 -3.63
C LEU A 70 12.22 4.06 -3.53
N PRO A 71 11.56 4.47 -2.42
CA PRO A 71 10.11 4.47 -2.32
C PRO A 71 9.45 5.36 -3.39
N ALA A 72 9.92 6.60 -3.59
CA ALA A 72 9.41 7.48 -4.66
C ALA A 72 9.51 6.84 -6.06
N PHE A 73 10.68 6.29 -6.40
CA PHE A 73 10.87 5.67 -7.72
C PHE A 73 10.00 4.42 -7.90
N LEU A 74 9.81 3.63 -6.84
CA LEU A 74 8.92 2.48 -6.86
C LEU A 74 7.46 2.90 -7.02
N LEU A 75 7.03 3.95 -6.32
CA LEU A 75 5.70 4.52 -6.44
C LEU A 75 5.45 5.08 -7.84
N LEU A 76 6.41 5.81 -8.42
CA LEU A 76 6.35 6.26 -9.82
C LEU A 76 6.23 5.09 -10.79
N LEU A 77 7.01 4.03 -10.59
CA LEU A 77 6.95 2.84 -11.43
C LEU A 77 5.56 2.20 -11.37
N VAL A 78 5.01 1.98 -10.17
CA VAL A 78 3.67 1.42 -9.99
C VAL A 78 2.60 2.33 -10.59
N ALA A 79 2.70 3.64 -10.38
CA ALA A 79 1.79 4.64 -10.95
C ALA A 79 1.83 4.62 -12.49
N ALA A 80 3.01 4.55 -13.09
CA ALA A 80 3.19 4.45 -14.54
C ALA A 80 2.64 3.14 -15.10
N LEU A 81 2.86 2.01 -14.41
CA LEU A 81 2.28 0.72 -14.80
C LEU A 81 0.75 0.72 -14.71
N ASN A 82 0.19 1.35 -13.68
CA ASN A 82 -1.26 1.50 -13.53
C ASN A 82 -1.85 2.42 -14.61
N LEU A 83 -1.19 3.55 -14.90
CA LEU A 83 -1.56 4.46 -15.98
C LEU A 83 -1.55 3.74 -17.34
N TYR A 84 -0.49 3.01 -17.64
CA TYR A 84 -0.37 2.23 -18.86
C TYR A 84 -1.56 1.28 -19.04
N ARG A 85 -2.00 0.62 -17.97
CA ARG A 85 -3.15 -0.31 -18.00
C ARG A 85 -4.50 0.40 -18.11
N LEU A 86 -4.64 1.62 -17.59
CA LEU A 86 -5.85 2.43 -17.77
C LEU A 86 -6.00 2.91 -19.22
N LEU A 87 -4.87 3.27 -19.85
CA LEU A 87 -4.81 3.72 -21.24
C LEU A 87 -4.93 2.57 -22.24
N LYS A 88 -4.29 1.44 -21.95
CA LYS A 88 -4.32 0.23 -22.78
C LYS A 88 -4.86 -0.94 -21.96
N PRO A 89 -6.20 -1.14 -21.95
CA PRO A 89 -6.80 -2.28 -21.27
C PRO A 89 -6.23 -3.57 -21.87
N ALA A 90 -5.33 -4.22 -21.13
CA ALA A 90 -4.73 -5.47 -21.56
C ALA A 90 -5.79 -6.59 -21.57
N PRO A 91 -5.67 -7.59 -22.46
CA PRO A 91 -6.56 -8.76 -22.45
C PRO A 91 -6.49 -9.50 -21.10
N ALA A 92 -7.51 -10.30 -20.81
CA ALA A 92 -7.87 -10.88 -19.50
C ALA A 92 -6.80 -11.73 -18.79
N PHE A 93 -5.59 -11.85 -19.33
CA PHE A 93 -4.49 -12.57 -18.73
C PHE A 93 -3.14 -12.04 -19.25
N SER A 94 -2.18 -11.78 -18.36
CA SER A 94 -0.80 -11.44 -18.71
C SER A 94 0.14 -12.37 -17.92
N PRO A 95 1.26 -12.82 -18.51
CA PRO A 95 1.94 -14.05 -18.11
C PRO A 95 2.58 -13.94 -16.73
N ARG A 96 2.49 -15.05 -16.00
CA ARG A 96 3.28 -15.35 -14.80
C ARG A 96 4.76 -15.13 -15.15
N GLY A 97 5.43 -14.15 -14.54
CA GLY A 97 6.88 -13.96 -14.79
C GLY A 97 7.53 -12.70 -14.19
N LEU A 98 6.78 -11.62 -13.92
CA LEU A 98 7.37 -10.42 -13.31
C LEU A 98 7.32 -10.49 -11.78
N PRO A 99 8.46 -10.38 -11.07
CA PRO A 99 8.48 -10.41 -9.60
C PRO A 99 7.69 -9.24 -8.97
N LEU A 100 7.60 -8.09 -9.65
CA LEU A 100 6.76 -6.94 -9.25
C LEU A 100 5.24 -7.22 -9.28
N LEU A 101 4.82 -8.34 -9.90
CA LEU A 101 3.42 -8.80 -9.85
C LEU A 101 3.15 -9.76 -8.67
N ASN A 102 4.18 -10.13 -7.92
CA ASN A 102 4.02 -10.88 -6.69
C ASN A 102 3.68 -9.88 -5.56
N PRO A 103 2.47 -9.95 -4.96
CA PRO A 103 2.07 -9.00 -3.92
C PRO A 103 3.00 -9.01 -2.71
N LEU A 104 3.52 -10.18 -2.32
CA LEU A 104 4.43 -10.31 -1.18
C LEU A 104 5.75 -9.59 -1.44
N LEU A 105 6.35 -9.84 -2.61
CA LEU A 105 7.62 -9.20 -2.99
C LEU A 105 7.45 -7.70 -3.18
N LEU A 106 6.32 -7.27 -3.78
CA LEU A 106 6.03 -5.85 -3.92
C LEU A 106 5.90 -5.19 -2.54
N GLY A 107 5.21 -5.84 -1.59
CA GLY A 107 5.15 -5.38 -0.21
C GLY A 107 6.53 -5.23 0.43
N VAL A 108 7.41 -6.23 0.27
CA VAL A 108 8.81 -6.14 0.71
C VAL A 108 9.52 -4.96 0.06
N LEU A 109 9.33 -4.70 -1.24
CA LEU A 109 9.98 -3.56 -1.90
C LEU A 109 9.49 -2.21 -1.37
N PHE A 110 8.19 -2.07 -1.06
CA PHE A 110 7.64 -0.85 -0.44
C PHE A 110 8.08 -0.70 1.03
N GLY A 111 8.29 -1.80 1.76
CA GLY A 111 8.78 -1.77 3.13
C GLY A 111 10.27 -1.40 3.27
N LEU A 112 10.98 -1.12 2.16
CA LEU A 112 12.37 -0.65 2.18
C LEU A 112 12.49 0.81 2.62
N GLY A 113 11.38 1.57 2.69
CA GLY A 113 11.36 2.89 3.32
C GLY A 113 11.75 2.80 4.79
N PHE A 114 12.76 3.58 5.20
CA PHE A 114 13.31 3.54 6.55
C PHE A 114 12.46 4.32 7.56
N GLU A 115 11.58 5.19 7.08
CA GLU A 115 10.73 6.07 7.88
C GLU A 115 9.78 5.25 8.76
N THR A 116 9.08 4.27 8.20
CA THR A 116 8.14 3.43 8.96
C THR A 116 8.87 2.53 9.97
N ALA A 117 10.03 1.98 9.58
CA ALA A 117 10.84 1.14 10.45
C ALA A 117 11.44 1.93 11.63
N SER A 118 11.92 3.16 11.38
CA SER A 118 12.46 4.04 12.41
C SER A 118 11.39 4.51 13.39
N GLN A 119 10.18 4.84 12.92
CA GLN A 119 9.03 5.15 13.77
C GLN A 119 8.67 3.98 14.69
N LEU A 120 8.60 2.76 14.13
CA LEU A 120 8.28 1.56 14.90
C LEU A 120 9.38 1.24 15.93
N SER A 121 10.65 1.42 15.55
CA SER A 121 11.81 1.24 16.45
C SER A 121 11.80 2.25 17.60
N ALA A 122 11.52 3.52 17.32
CA ALA A 122 11.40 4.57 18.33
C ALA A 122 10.26 4.27 19.32
N LEU A 123 9.11 3.79 18.82
CA LEU A 123 8.00 3.37 19.65
C LEU A 123 8.38 2.17 20.55
N ALA A 124 9.13 1.21 20.02
CA ALA A 124 9.62 0.06 20.78
C ALA A 124 10.53 0.47 21.94
N LEU A 125 11.48 1.37 21.68
CA LEU A 125 12.37 1.93 22.70
C LEU A 125 11.61 2.70 23.77
N SER A 126 10.65 3.54 23.37
CA SER A 126 9.83 4.31 24.31
C SER A 126 8.91 3.45 25.16
N ALA A 127 8.48 2.30 24.65
CA ALA A 127 7.53 1.42 25.31
C ALA A 127 8.19 0.35 26.18
N GLU A 128 9.52 0.21 26.10
CA GLU A 128 10.27 -0.96 26.62
C GLU A 128 9.68 -2.30 26.11
N LEU A 129 9.06 -2.28 24.92
CA LEU A 129 8.43 -3.45 24.31
C LEU A 129 9.35 -4.03 23.22
N SER A 130 9.23 -5.34 23.01
CA SER A 130 9.93 -6.01 21.92
C SER A 130 9.51 -5.43 20.56
N PRO A 131 10.46 -5.00 19.69
CA PRO A 131 10.17 -4.57 18.33
C PRO A 131 9.40 -5.60 17.52
N LEU A 132 9.65 -6.90 17.77
CA LEU A 132 8.89 -7.99 17.14
C LEU A 132 7.41 -7.95 17.50
N ARG A 133 7.10 -7.72 18.78
CA ARG A 133 5.72 -7.67 19.27
C ARG A 133 4.98 -6.49 18.66
N LEU A 134 5.61 -5.31 18.65
CA LEU A 134 5.02 -4.12 18.03
C LEU A 134 4.91 -4.25 16.52
N GLY A 135 5.89 -4.85 15.85
CA GLY A 135 5.85 -5.10 14.42
C GLY A 135 4.77 -6.09 13.99
N VAL A 136 4.53 -7.15 14.77
CA VAL A 136 3.39 -8.05 14.56
C VAL A 136 2.08 -7.29 14.72
N LEU A 137 1.92 -6.48 15.76
CA LEU A 137 0.70 -5.68 15.98
C LEU A 137 0.48 -4.64 14.88
N PHE A 138 1.53 -3.97 14.45
CA PHE A 138 1.53 -3.06 13.30
C PHE A 138 1.09 -3.78 12.02
N THR A 139 1.68 -4.93 11.73
CA THR A 139 1.31 -5.75 10.57
C THR A 139 -0.15 -6.21 10.66
N LEU A 140 -0.65 -6.56 11.85
CA LEU A 140 -2.06 -6.91 12.06
C LEU A 140 -3.01 -5.75 11.77
N GLY A 141 -2.66 -4.52 12.17
CA GLY A 141 -3.44 -3.32 11.82
C GLY A 141 -3.51 -3.09 10.31
N MET A 142 -2.35 -3.18 9.64
CA MET A 142 -2.24 -3.05 8.19
C MET A 142 -3.00 -4.14 7.44
N LEU A 143 -2.94 -5.39 7.93
CA LEU A 143 -3.66 -6.52 7.35
C LEU A 143 -5.18 -6.30 7.28
N LEU A 144 -5.76 -5.58 8.24
CA LEU A 144 -7.18 -5.25 8.22
C LEU A 144 -7.52 -4.32 7.05
N VAL A 145 -6.72 -3.27 6.87
CA VAL A 145 -6.97 -2.24 5.86
C VAL A 145 -6.66 -2.76 4.46
N ASP A 146 -5.44 -3.27 4.25
CA ASP A 146 -5.02 -3.80 2.95
C ASP A 146 -5.83 -5.05 2.57
N GLY A 147 -6.22 -5.87 3.55
CA GLY A 147 -7.08 -7.03 3.32
C GLY A 147 -8.47 -6.63 2.81
N VAL A 148 -9.09 -5.60 3.41
CA VAL A 148 -10.35 -5.03 2.92
C VAL A 148 -10.17 -4.43 1.52
N ASP A 149 -9.09 -3.69 1.28
CA ASP A 149 -8.81 -3.12 -0.03
C ASP A 149 -8.64 -4.21 -1.10
N GLY A 150 -7.85 -5.25 -0.83
CA GLY A 150 -7.66 -6.39 -1.73
C GLY A 150 -8.96 -7.14 -2.03
N LEU A 151 -9.78 -7.39 -0.99
CA LEU A 151 -11.08 -8.03 -1.14
C LEU A 151 -12.01 -7.20 -2.05
N LEU A 152 -12.19 -5.91 -1.74
CA LEU A 152 -13.09 -5.05 -2.50
C LEU A 152 -12.57 -4.82 -3.92
N ALA A 153 -11.25 -4.72 -4.11
CA ALA A 153 -10.62 -4.54 -5.43
C ALA A 153 -10.88 -5.77 -6.30
N SER A 154 -10.65 -6.96 -5.77
CA SER A 154 -10.86 -8.21 -6.51
C SER A 154 -12.32 -8.38 -6.94
N ARG A 155 -13.28 -8.05 -6.06
CA ARG A 155 -14.70 -8.08 -6.37
C ARG A 155 -15.07 -7.08 -7.46
N LEU A 156 -14.58 -5.83 -7.36
CA LEU A 156 -14.84 -4.81 -8.38
C LEU A 156 -14.31 -5.24 -9.75
N GLN A 157 -13.10 -5.78 -9.83
CA GLN A 157 -12.53 -6.20 -11.11
C GLN A 157 -13.27 -7.41 -11.70
N ASN A 158 -13.77 -8.32 -10.87
CA ASN A 158 -14.63 -9.40 -11.34
C ASN A 158 -15.97 -8.87 -11.90
N LEU A 159 -16.62 -7.92 -11.22
CA LEU A 159 -17.86 -7.30 -11.70
C LEU A 159 -17.67 -6.44 -12.95
N ALA A 160 -16.53 -5.76 -13.08
CA ALA A 160 -16.23 -4.91 -14.23
C ALA A 160 -16.14 -5.68 -15.56
N ARG A 161 -16.03 -7.02 -15.52
CA ARG A 161 -16.10 -7.89 -16.71
C ARG A 161 -17.47 -7.82 -17.36
N ASP A 162 -18.53 -7.83 -16.56
CA ASP A 162 -19.90 -7.98 -17.04
C ASP A 162 -20.75 -6.71 -16.85
N SER A 163 -20.31 -5.77 -16.00
CA SER A 163 -21.04 -4.54 -15.69
C SER A 163 -20.27 -3.29 -16.10
N GLU A 164 -20.89 -2.48 -16.96
CA GLU A 164 -20.36 -1.19 -17.41
C GLU A 164 -20.21 -0.20 -16.24
N ARG A 165 -21.16 -0.22 -15.29
CA ARG A 165 -21.09 0.60 -14.07
C ARG A 165 -19.87 0.25 -13.21
N ALA A 166 -19.61 -1.05 -13.01
CA ALA A 166 -18.43 -1.49 -12.27
C ALA A 166 -17.13 -1.16 -13.01
N ARG A 167 -17.15 -1.21 -14.34
CA ARG A 167 -16.02 -0.83 -15.19
C ARG A 167 -15.70 0.66 -15.10
N GLN A 168 -16.71 1.53 -15.15
CA GLN A 168 -16.55 2.97 -14.99
C GLN A 168 -16.04 3.32 -13.59
N ALA A 169 -16.61 2.71 -12.55
CA ALA A 169 -16.14 2.87 -11.17
C ALA A 169 -14.67 2.45 -11.01
N SER A 170 -14.29 1.30 -11.59
CA SER A 170 -12.90 0.82 -11.61
C SER A 170 -11.96 1.79 -12.32
N ARG A 171 -12.34 2.32 -13.49
CA ARG A 171 -11.51 3.28 -14.23
C ARG A 171 -11.35 4.59 -13.46
N PHE A 172 -12.45 5.15 -12.94
CA PHE A 172 -12.41 6.39 -12.17
C PHE A 172 -11.51 6.26 -10.93
N LEU A 173 -11.67 5.17 -10.17
CA LEU A 173 -10.82 4.89 -9.03
C LEU A 173 -9.34 4.80 -9.44
N GLY A 174 -9.04 4.07 -10.52
CA GLY A 174 -7.68 3.95 -11.02
C GLY A 174 -7.05 5.29 -11.37
N TRP A 175 -7.81 6.18 -12.03
CA TRP A 175 -7.34 7.53 -12.33
C TRP A 175 -7.04 8.35 -11.07
N ALA A 176 -7.91 8.28 -10.06
CA ALA A 176 -7.68 8.96 -8.79
C ALA A 176 -6.42 8.45 -8.08
N VAL A 177 -6.27 7.13 -7.98
CA VAL A 177 -5.10 6.48 -7.35
C VAL A 177 -3.81 6.84 -8.09
N VAL A 178 -3.81 6.77 -9.43
CA VAL A 178 -2.65 7.15 -10.26
C VAL A 178 -2.29 8.62 -10.08
N ALA A 179 -3.28 9.53 -10.07
CA ALA A 179 -3.03 10.96 -9.90
C ALA A 179 -2.38 11.28 -8.54
N VAL A 180 -2.91 10.70 -7.45
CA VAL A 180 -2.34 10.88 -6.11
C VAL A 180 -0.95 10.26 -6.02
N ALA A 181 -0.72 9.06 -6.55
CA ALA A 181 0.58 8.41 -6.54
C ALA A 181 1.66 9.21 -7.29
N PHE A 182 1.34 9.75 -8.47
CA PHE A 182 2.25 10.64 -9.20
C PHE A 182 2.54 11.93 -8.43
N LEU A 183 1.52 12.53 -7.82
CA LEU A 183 1.68 13.76 -7.04
C LEU A 183 2.60 13.57 -5.85
N LEU A 184 2.39 12.50 -5.06
CA LEU A 184 3.22 12.21 -3.89
C LEU A 184 4.66 11.88 -4.27
N ALA A 185 4.86 11.02 -5.28
CA ALA A 185 6.20 10.66 -5.69
C ALA A 185 6.96 11.86 -6.31
N ALA A 186 6.27 12.73 -7.06
CA ALA A 186 6.88 13.95 -7.58
C ALA A 186 7.23 14.94 -6.46
N ALA A 187 6.39 15.03 -5.43
CA ALA A 187 6.66 15.89 -4.27
C ALA A 187 7.89 15.40 -3.50
N GLU A 188 7.98 14.10 -3.22
CA GLU A 188 9.13 13.49 -2.55
C GLU A 188 10.44 13.75 -3.32
N LEU A 189 10.44 13.54 -4.65
CA LEU A 189 11.60 13.83 -5.51
C LEU A 189 11.94 15.31 -5.63
N SER A 190 10.97 16.19 -5.38
CA SER A 190 11.17 17.65 -5.38
C SER A 190 11.52 18.18 -3.99
N ALA A 191 11.71 17.29 -3.00
CA ALA A 191 11.88 17.63 -1.58
C ALA A 191 10.77 18.56 -1.04
N LEU A 192 9.55 18.40 -1.55
CA LEU A 192 8.36 19.08 -1.04
C LEU A 192 7.76 18.24 0.07
N ASP A 193 7.73 18.80 1.28
CA ASP A 193 7.07 18.18 2.42
C ASP A 193 5.54 18.22 2.24
N LEU A 194 4.97 17.05 2.00
CA LEU A 194 3.52 16.82 1.93
C LEU A 194 3.04 15.87 3.03
N ASP A 195 3.81 15.64 4.09
CA ASP A 195 3.48 14.68 5.15
C ASP A 195 2.17 15.03 5.84
N ALA A 196 1.93 16.34 6.02
CA ALA A 196 0.67 16.87 6.56
C ALA A 196 -0.56 16.52 5.70
N PHE A 197 -0.37 16.31 4.41
CA PHE A 197 -1.44 15.98 3.46
C PHE A 197 -1.54 14.49 3.16
N ALA A 198 -0.50 13.70 3.41
CA ALA A 198 -0.47 12.27 3.13
C ALA A 198 -1.65 11.53 3.79
N LEU A 199 -1.89 11.77 5.09
CA LEU A 199 -2.98 11.12 5.82
C LEU A 199 -4.38 11.56 5.33
N PRO A 200 -4.71 12.88 5.23
CA PRO A 200 -5.97 13.31 4.64
C PRO A 200 -6.22 12.78 3.24
N LEU A 201 -5.18 12.75 2.38
CA LEU A 201 -5.27 12.21 1.03
C LEU A 201 -5.49 10.70 1.04
N GLY A 202 -4.77 9.95 1.87
CA GLY A 202 -4.93 8.51 2.04
C GLY A 202 -6.33 8.12 2.54
N LEU A 203 -6.81 8.75 3.62
CA LEU A 203 -8.17 8.54 4.14
C LEU A 203 -9.25 8.94 3.13
N GLY A 204 -9.07 10.06 2.43
CA GLY A 204 -9.99 10.51 1.39
C GLY A 204 -10.06 9.52 0.22
N LEU A 205 -8.91 9.03 -0.23
CA LEU A 205 -8.79 8.04 -1.30
C LEU A 205 -9.37 6.68 -0.88
N PHE A 206 -9.06 6.22 0.34
CA PHE A 206 -9.62 5.00 0.91
C PHE A 206 -11.15 5.08 1.05
N GLY A 207 -11.67 6.20 1.57
CA GLY A 207 -13.10 6.44 1.69
C GLY A 207 -13.82 6.49 0.34
N LEU A 208 -13.22 7.16 -0.65
CA LEU A 208 -13.71 7.18 -2.04
C LEU A 208 -13.74 5.76 -2.63
N LEU A 209 -12.66 5.02 -2.45
CA LEU A 209 -12.49 3.66 -2.92
C LEU A 209 -13.52 2.70 -2.33
N VAL A 210 -13.71 2.72 -1.00
CA VAL A 210 -14.74 1.91 -0.34
C VAL A 210 -16.12 2.29 -0.86
N SER A 211 -16.42 3.59 -0.92
CA SER A 211 -17.72 4.10 -1.35
C SER A 211 -18.07 3.69 -2.79
N LEU A 212 -17.14 3.87 -3.73
CA LEU A 212 -17.33 3.50 -5.12
C LEU A 212 -17.43 1.99 -5.31
N ARG A 213 -16.64 1.21 -4.59
CA ARG A 213 -16.69 -0.25 -4.65
C ARG A 213 -18.00 -0.79 -4.10
N LEU A 214 -18.48 -0.27 -2.97
CA LEU A 214 -19.80 -0.62 -2.43
C LEU A 214 -20.93 -0.18 -3.36
N TYR A 215 -20.83 1.01 -3.97
CA TYR A 215 -21.79 1.48 -4.97
C TYR A 215 -21.85 0.57 -6.20
N ALA A 216 -20.71 0.06 -6.67
CA ALA A 216 -20.64 -0.87 -7.80
C ALA A 216 -21.13 -2.29 -7.46
N LEU A 217 -21.13 -2.67 -6.18
CA LEU A 217 -21.59 -3.97 -5.68
C LEU A 217 -23.12 -4.06 -5.49
N ARG A 218 -23.86 -2.95 -5.59
CA ARG A 218 -25.32 -2.97 -5.42
C ARG A 218 -25.99 -3.65 -6.62
N PRO A 219 -26.95 -4.58 -6.40
CA PRO A 219 -27.75 -5.13 -7.49
C PRO A 219 -28.51 -4.00 -8.21
N ALA A 220 -28.68 -4.16 -9.52
CA ALA A 220 -29.43 -3.24 -10.37
C ALA A 220 -30.92 -3.26 -10.02
#